data_AF-A0A8I0BS02-F1
#
_entry.id   AF-A0A8I0BS02-F1
#
_cell.length_a   1.000
_cell.length_b   1.000
_cell.length_c   1.000
_cell.angle_alpha   90.00
_cell.angle_beta   90.00
_cell.angle_gamma   90.00
#
_symmetry.space_group_name_H-M   'P 1'
#
loop_
_entity.id
_entity.type
_entity.pdbx_description
1 polymer ?
#
loop_
_entity_poly.entity_id
_entity_poly.type
_entity_poly.pdbx_seq_one_letter_code
_entity_poly.pdbx_strand_id
1 'polypeptide(L)' 'MKILFQAPIFSNTDHKSEFLALLSELPAYVGNEEMSTHFLLELDSETIEFESIRQLSQIFKQWSINQSPLESLY' A
#
# COMPACT_ATOMS: atom_id res chain seq x y z
N MET A 1 -2.89 6.63 -10.34
CA MET A 1 -2.38 5.24 -10.49
C MET A 1 -3.04 4.29 -9.49
N LYS A 2 -3.26 3.02 -9.86
CA LYS A 2 -3.85 2.01 -8.99
C LYS A 2 -2.92 0.80 -8.86
N ILE A 3 -2.76 0.29 -7.65
CA ILE A 3 -1.89 -0.84 -7.32
C ILE A 3 -2.75 -1.88 -6.59
N LEU A 4 -2.88 -3.05 -7.19
CA LEU A 4 -3.54 -4.19 -6.57
C LEU A 4 -2.48 -5.06 -5.88
N PHE A 5 -2.65 -5.30 -4.58
CA PHE A 5 -1.79 -6.19 -3.82
C PHE A 5 -2.59 -7.10 -2.90
N GLN A 6 -1.99 -8.22 -2.52
CA GLN A 6 -2.63 -9.16 -1.61
C GLN A 6 -2.70 -8.55 -0.20
N ALA A 7 -3.87 -8.63 0.43
CA ALA A 7 -4.05 -8.18 1.80
C ALA A 7 -3.08 -8.92 2.73
N PRO A 8 -2.33 -8.21 3.59
CA PRO A 8 -1.52 -8.88 4.59
C PRO A 8 -2.42 -9.64 5.56
N ILE A 9 -1.84 -10.65 6.22
CA ILE A 9 -2.55 -11.41 7.24
C ILE A 9 -2.62 -10.54 8.49
N PHE A 10 -3.73 -9.84 8.67
CA PHE A 10 -3.97 -9.08 9.89
C PHE A 10 -4.33 -10.04 11.02
N SER A 11 -3.51 -10.08 12.06
CA SER A 11 -3.81 -10.86 13.27
C SER A 11 -5.02 -10.30 14.05
N ASN A 12 -5.33 -9.01 13.90
CA ASN A 12 -6.44 -8.30 14.53
C ASN A 12 -6.84 -7.04 13.74
N THR A 13 -8.04 -6.50 14.03
CA THR A 13 -8.55 -5.25 13.42
C THR A 13 -7.67 -4.02 13.69
N ASP A 14 -6.94 -4.03 14.79
CA ASP A 14 -6.02 -2.96 15.20
C ASP A 14 -4.87 -2.81 14.18
N HIS A 15 -4.23 -3.93 13.84
CA HIS A 15 -3.17 -3.99 12.83
C HIS A 15 -3.64 -3.56 11.44
N LYS A 16 -4.88 -3.86 11.07
CA LYS A 16 -5.46 -3.37 9.81
C LYS A 16 -5.54 -1.85 9.82
N SER A 17 -6.01 -1.26 10.92
CA SER A 17 -6.13 0.20 11.03
C SER A 17 -4.76 0.88 11.01
N GLU A 18 -3.74 0.31 11.67
CA GLU A 18 -2.36 0.79 11.59
C GLU A 18 -1.81 0.75 10.15
N PHE A 19 -2.03 -0.36 9.44
CA PHE A 19 -1.62 -0.49 8.04
C PHE A 19 -2.25 0.59 7.15
N LEU A 20 -3.55 0.82 7.30
CA LEU A 20 -4.26 1.85 6.54
C LEU A 20 -3.81 3.27 6.92
N ALA A 21 -3.49 3.51 8.18
CA ALA A 21 -2.92 4.78 8.64
C ALA A 21 -1.56 5.03 7.96
N LEU A 22 -0.67 4.05 7.95
CA LEU A 22 0.64 4.14 7.28
C LEU A 22 0.52 4.42 5.78
N LEU A 23 -0.47 3.82 5.11
CA LEU A 23 -0.75 4.11 3.70
C LEU A 23 -1.26 5.54 3.51
N SER A 24 -2.10 6.02 4.42
CA SER A 24 -2.68 7.37 4.36
C SER A 24 -1.65 8.48 4.65
N GLU A 25 -0.51 8.14 5.26
CA GLU A 25 0.62 9.06 5.47
C GLU A 25 1.46 9.29 4.21
N LEU A 26 1.26 8.49 3.15
CA LEU A 26 2.00 8.68 1.90
C LEU A 26 1.50 9.96 1.21
N PRO A 27 2.39 10.84 0.73
CA PRO A 27 1.98 12.10 0.13
C PRO A 27 1.18 11.90 -1.18
N ALA A 28 1.43 10.78 -1.87
CA ALA A 28 0.69 10.39 -3.06
C ALA A 28 -0.58 9.57 -2.76
N TYR A 29 -0.96 9.37 -1.49
CA TYR A 29 -2.14 8.58 -1.14
C TYR A 29 -3.43 9.27 -1.59
N VAL A 30 -4.26 8.56 -2.34
CA VAL A 30 -5.61 9.01 -2.71
C VAL A 30 -6.67 8.24 -1.94
N GLY A 31 -6.51 6.92 -1.86
CA GLY A 31 -7.46 6.06 -1.19
C GLY A 31 -7.09 4.59 -1.34
N ASN A 32 -7.83 3.73 -0.68
CA ASN A 32 -7.71 2.30 -0.87
C ASN A 32 -9.07 1.61 -0.82
N GLU A 33 -9.19 0.52 -1.57
CA GLU A 33 -10.39 -0.30 -1.61
C GLU A 33 -10.05 -1.72 -1.18
N GLU A 34 -10.83 -2.27 -0.25
CA GLU A 34 -10.68 -3.65 0.21
C GLU A 34 -11.48 -4.59 -0.69
N MET A 35 -10.78 -5.52 -1.33
CA MET A 35 -11.36 -6.55 -2.21
C MET A 35 -11.14 -7.94 -1.60
N SER A 36 -11.75 -8.20 -0.44
CA SER A 36 -11.71 -9.46 0.33
C SER A 36 -10.32 -9.97 0.70
N THR A 37 -9.55 -10.45 -0.28
CA THR A 37 -8.18 -10.99 -0.13
C THR A 37 -7.11 -10.05 -0.70
N HIS A 38 -7.52 -8.95 -1.32
CA HIS A 38 -6.63 -7.96 -1.93
C HIS A 38 -7.02 -6.55 -1.47
N PHE A 39 -6.07 -5.63 -1.55
CA PHE A 39 -6.34 -4.20 -1.51
C PHE A 39 -5.97 -3.57 -2.85
N LEU A 40 -6.82 -2.66 -3.29
CA LEU A 40 -6.55 -1.77 -4.40
C LEU A 40 -6.18 -0.40 -3.82
N LEU A 41 -4.90 -0.08 -3.80
CA LEU A 41 -4.42 1.22 -3.39
C LEU A 41 -4.41 2.16 -4.59
N GLU A 42 -5.05 3.30 -4.43
CA GLU A 42 -5.01 4.40 -5.38
C GLU A 42 -3.99 5.42 -4.90
N LEU A 43 -3.00 5.66 -5.76
CA LEU A 43 -1.96 6.66 -5.58
C LEU A 43 -2.06 7.69 -6.68
N ASP A 44 -1.84 8.96 -6.38
CA ASP A 44 -1.83 10.01 -7.37
C ASP A 44 -0.52 9.97 -8.16
N SER A 45 -0.63 9.86 -9.49
CA SER A 45 0.55 9.68 -10.36
C SER A 45 1.34 10.97 -10.60
N GLU A 46 0.76 12.13 -10.28
CA GLU A 46 1.42 13.43 -10.45
C GLU A 46 2.27 13.77 -9.22
N THR A 47 1.91 13.20 -8.06
CA THR A 47 2.59 13.41 -6.76
C THR A 47 3.37 12.19 -6.27
N ILE A 48 3.28 11.03 -6.96
CA ILE A 48 4.05 9.83 -6.60
C ILE A 48 5.54 10.03 -6.91
N GLU A 49 6.25 10.50 -5.89
CA GLU A 49 7.71 10.63 -5.93
C GLU A 49 8.40 9.33 -5.52
N PHE A 50 9.69 9.22 -5.86
CA PHE A 50 10.54 8.09 -5.47
C PHE A 50 10.48 7.78 -3.97
N GLU A 51 10.33 8.81 -3.14
CA GLU A 51 10.18 8.67 -1.69
C GLU A 51 8.90 7.92 -1.29
N SER A 52 7.76 8.19 -1.95
CA SER A 52 6.50 7.47 -1.73
C SER A 52 6.63 5.99 -2.09
N ILE A 53 7.28 5.67 -3.22
CA ILE A 53 7.51 4.28 -3.65
C ILE A 53 8.42 3.56 -2.64
N ARG A 54 9.45 4.24 -2.15
CA ARG A 54 10.36 3.69 -1.13
C ARG A 54 9.64 3.43 0.19
N GLN A 55 8.80 4.36 0.65
CA GLN A 55 7.97 4.15 1.84
C GLN A 55 6.98 3.01 1.64
N LEU A 56 6.30 2.94 0.49
CA LEU A 56 5.39 1.83 0.17
C LEU A 56 6.12 0.48 0.20
N SER A 57 7.33 0.42 -0.35
CA SER A 57 8.18 -0.78 -0.31
C SER A 57 8.53 -1.19 1.12
N GLN A 58 8.86 -0.24 2.00
CA GLN A 58 9.10 -0.53 3.42
C GLN A 58 7.86 -1.05 4.12
N ILE A 59 6.69 -0.42 3.91
CA ILE A 59 5.41 -0.87 4.45
C ILE A 59 5.15 -2.31 3.97
N PHE A 60 5.25 -2.58 2.67
CA PHE A 60 4.99 -3.92 2.14
C PHE A 60 5.94 -4.96 2.73
N LYS A 61 7.22 -4.60 2.93
CA LYS A 61 8.20 -5.48 3.56
C LYS A 61 7.90 -5.74 5.04
N GLN A 62 7.51 -4.72 5.79
CA GLN A 62 7.12 -4.82 7.20
C GLN A 62 5.91 -5.76 7.37
N TRP A 63 4.96 -5.66 6.45
CA TRP A 63 3.72 -6.43 6.47
C TRP A 63 3.80 -7.76 5.70
N SER A 64 4.99 -8.15 5.23
CA SER A 64 5.22 -9.35 4.41
C SER A 64 4.29 -9.47 3.19
N ILE A 65 3.94 -8.32 2.60
CA ILE A 65 3.15 -8.22 1.37
C ILE A 65 4.08 -8.46 0.19
N ASN A 66 3.59 -9.20 -0.81
CA ASN A 66 4.34 -9.39 -2.04
C ASN A 66 4.58 -8.05 -2.76
N GLN A 67 5.84 -7.77 -3.10
CA GLN A 67 6.28 -6.54 -3.76
C GLN A 67 6.20 -6.62 -5.29
N SER A 68 5.81 -7.75 -5.90
CA SER A 68 5.57 -7.83 -7.34
C SER A 68 4.73 -6.68 -7.94
N PRO A 69 3.65 -6.20 -7.31
CA PRO A 69 2.90 -5.05 -7.82
C PRO A 69 3.65 -3.71 -7.71
N LEU A 70 4.65 -3.61 -6.83
CA LEU A 70 5.56 -2.47 -6.76
C LEU A 70 6.63 -2.49 -7.86
N GLU A 71 7.03 -3.67 -8.34
CA GLU A 71 8.00 -3.76 -9.44
C GLU A 71 7.45 -3.19 -10.75
N SER A 72 6.11 -3.15 -10.90
CA SER A 72 5.47 -2.49 -12.05
C SER A 72 5.58 -0.95 -12.03
N LEU A 73 6.05 -0.36 -10.93
CA LEU A 73 6.30 1.09 -10.80
C LEU A 73 7.74 1.47 -11.17
N TYR A 74 8.66 0.51 -11.26
CA TYR A 74 10.09 0.72 -11.47
C TYR A 74 10.49 0.68 -12.95
#